data_AF-A0A0S4QYW7-F1
#
_entry.id   AF-A0A0S4QYW7-F1
#
_cell.length_a   1.000
_cell.length_b   1.000
_cell.length_c   1.000
_cell.angle_alpha   90.00
_cell.angle_beta   90.00
_cell.angle_gamma   90.00
#
_symmetry.space_group_name_H-M   'P 1'
#
loop_
_entity.id
_entity.type
_entity.pdbx_description
1 polymer ?
#
loop_
_entity_poly.entity_id
_entity_poly.type
_entity_poly.pdbx_seq_one_letter_code
_entity_poly.pdbx_strand_id
1 'polypeptide(L)'
;MQDAPTAREAESMTVMHATAVSTLREEIEKMGGSVFRHEALRNAFCERWTTRSLPAEEVSVFAVEYLTRTIRTSEMVALSVVNTVDRAARTECVKNLVSEYGGGDPEKGGLEFRAHANAVPAARAR
;
A
#
# COMPACT_ATOMS: atom_id res chain seq x y z
N MET A 1 17.91 14.70 36.29
CA MET A 1 18.98 15.18 35.40
C MET A 1 19.42 13.95 34.61
N GLN A 2 19.02 13.83 33.33
CA GLN A 2 19.50 12.74 32.49
C GLN A 2 20.90 13.16 31.99
N ASP A 3 21.91 12.36 32.33
CA ASP A 3 23.29 12.63 31.90
C ASP A 3 23.39 12.55 30.38
N ALA A 4 24.04 13.56 29.80
CA ALA A 4 24.28 13.60 28.36
C ALA A 4 25.27 12.48 27.97
N PRO A 5 25.05 11.78 26.84
CA PRO A 5 25.90 10.67 26.43
C PRO A 5 27.34 11.15 26.20
N THR A 6 28.30 10.32 26.62
CA THR A 6 29.72 10.59 26.41
C THR A 6 30.06 10.52 24.91
N ALA A 7 31.14 11.18 24.48
CA ALA A 7 31.53 11.23 23.06
C ALA A 7 31.66 9.84 22.40
N ARG A 8 32.13 8.84 23.16
CA ARG A 8 32.23 7.44 22.69
C ARG A 8 30.86 6.77 22.50
N GLU A 9 29.89 7.08 23.36
CA GLU A 9 28.52 6.56 23.24
C GLU A 9 27.80 7.19 22.05
N ALA A 10 28.02 8.49 21.82
CA ALA A 10 27.50 9.20 20.63
C ALA A 10 28.10 8.66 19.32
N GLU A 11 29.40 8.37 19.29
CA GLU A 11 30.06 7.72 18.14
C GLU A 11 29.55 6.31 17.90
N SER A 12 29.38 5.50 18.95
CA SER A 12 28.85 4.14 18.85
C SER A 12 27.40 4.11 18.36
N MET A 13 26.54 5.01 18.87
CA MET A 13 25.16 5.17 18.39
C MET A 13 25.11 5.63 16.92
N THR A 14 26.01 6.52 16.51
CA THR A 14 26.09 6.99 15.12
C THR A 14 26.48 5.86 14.16
N VAL A 15 27.45 5.02 14.55
CA VAL A 15 27.85 3.85 13.75
C VAL A 15 26.74 2.82 13.68
N MET A 16 26.08 2.49 14.80
CA MET A 16 24.94 1.56 14.81
C MET A 16 23.78 2.05 13.94
N HIS A 17 23.48 3.34 13.98
CA HIS A 17 22.43 3.93 13.16
C HIS A 17 22.80 3.90 11.66
N ALA A 18 24.05 4.18 11.31
CA ALA A 18 24.54 4.10 9.95
C ALA A 18 24.50 2.67 9.39
N THR A 19 24.87 1.66 10.19
CA THR A 19 24.77 0.25 9.81
C THR A 19 23.30 -0.15 9.60
N ALA A 20 22.40 0.20 10.52
CA ALA A 20 20.97 -0.10 10.37
C ALA A 20 20.35 0.55 9.13
N VAL A 21 20.74 1.78 8.79
CA VAL A 21 20.29 2.48 7.58
C VAL A 21 20.85 1.83 6.31
N SER A 22 22.09 1.36 6.32
CA SER A 22 22.68 0.61 5.20
C SER A 22 21.95 -0.72 4.97
N THR A 23 21.69 -1.47 6.03
CA THR A 23 20.94 -2.75 5.95
C THR A 23 19.52 -2.53 5.44
N LEU A 24 18.83 -1.49 5.92
CA LEU A 24 17.48 -1.14 5.43
C LEU A 24 17.48 -0.78 3.94
N ARG A 25 18.49 -0.03 3.47
CA ARG A 25 18.64 0.30 2.05
C ARG A 25 18.81 -0.97 1.20
N GLU A 26 19.67 -1.87 1.62
CA GLU A 26 19.90 -3.15 0.93
C GLU A 26 18.62 -4.00 0.89
N GLU A 27 17.84 -4.03 1.97
CA GLU A 27 16.55 -4.71 2.00
C GLU A 27 15.52 -4.08 1.06
N ILE A 28 15.44 -2.74 1.01
CA ILE A 28 14.56 -2.01 0.08
C ILE A 28 14.95 -2.30 -1.37
N GLU A 29 16.25 -2.27 -1.69
CA GLU A 29 16.76 -2.54 -3.04
C GLU A 29 16.50 -4.00 -3.44
N LYS A 30 16.73 -4.95 -2.52
CA LYS A 30 16.41 -6.36 -2.72
C LYS A 30 14.93 -6.57 -2.96
N MET A 31 14.08 -5.94 -2.15
CA MET A 31 12.63 -5.98 -2.30
C MET A 31 12.20 -5.41 -3.65
N GLY A 32 12.65 -4.20 -3.99
CA GLY A 32 12.35 -3.54 -5.27
C GLY A 32 12.78 -4.39 -6.48
N GLY A 33 13.95 -5.02 -6.41
CA GLY A 33 14.41 -5.95 -7.46
C GLY A 33 13.56 -7.22 -7.56
N SER A 34 12.97 -7.69 -6.45
CA SER A 34 12.16 -8.92 -6.44
C SER A 34 10.75 -8.72 -7.01
N VAL A 35 10.17 -7.52 -6.87
CA VAL A 35 8.79 -7.23 -7.31
C VAL A 35 8.61 -7.53 -8.81
N PHE A 36 9.55 -7.12 -9.66
CA PHE A 36 9.48 -7.34 -11.11
C PHE A 36 9.73 -8.79 -11.54
N ARG A 37 10.23 -9.64 -10.64
CA ARG A 37 10.46 -11.07 -10.90
C ARG A 37 9.42 -11.97 -10.24
N HIS A 38 8.45 -11.38 -9.54
CA HIS A 38 7.47 -12.12 -8.77
C HIS A 38 6.56 -12.96 -9.68
N GLU A 39 6.23 -14.19 -9.26
CA GLU A 39 5.41 -15.12 -10.04
C GLU A 39 3.99 -14.58 -10.30
N ALA A 40 3.50 -13.70 -9.42
CA ALA A 40 2.25 -12.96 -9.62
C ALA A 40 2.25 -12.09 -10.89
N LEU A 41 3.41 -11.66 -11.40
CA LEU A 41 3.53 -10.97 -12.69
C LEU A 41 3.87 -11.92 -13.85
N ARG A 42 4.34 -13.13 -13.54
CA ARG A 42 4.76 -14.16 -14.51
C ARG A 42 3.83 -15.36 -14.46
N ASN A 43 2.54 -15.14 -14.74
CA ASN A 43 1.56 -16.21 -14.80
C ASN A 43 0.76 -16.19 -16.11
N ALA A 44 0.18 -17.34 -16.44
CA ALA A 44 -0.57 -17.54 -17.68
C ALA A 44 -1.74 -16.57 -17.83
N PHE A 45 -2.38 -16.14 -16.73
CA PHE A 45 -3.46 -15.15 -16.79
C PHE A 45 -2.94 -13.76 -17.17
N CYS A 46 -1.83 -13.30 -16.59
CA CYS A 46 -1.23 -12.00 -16.90
C CYS A 46 -0.75 -11.93 -18.36
N GLU A 47 -0.12 -12.99 -18.85
CA GLU A 47 0.26 -13.11 -20.26
C GLU A 47 -0.98 -13.08 -21.17
N ARG A 48 -2.01 -13.88 -20.83
CA ARG A 48 -3.27 -13.93 -21.56
C ARG A 48 -3.98 -12.57 -21.62
N TRP A 49 -4.00 -11.84 -20.50
CA TRP A 49 -4.64 -10.54 -20.37
C TRP A 49 -3.93 -9.45 -21.19
N THR A 50 -2.60 -9.50 -21.26
CA THR A 50 -1.78 -8.47 -21.91
C THR A 50 -1.55 -8.71 -23.40
N THR A 51 -1.69 -9.95 -23.88
CA THR A 51 -1.39 -10.32 -25.28
C THR A 51 -2.62 -10.51 -26.16
N ARG A 52 -3.82 -10.68 -25.58
CA ARG A 52 -5.06 -10.84 -26.34
C ARG A 52 -6.25 -10.18 -25.68
N SER A 53 -7.26 -9.86 -26.48
CA SER A 53 -8.58 -9.49 -25.96
C SER A 53 -9.25 -10.71 -25.33
N LEU A 54 -9.83 -10.53 -24.15
CA LEU A 54 -10.61 -11.55 -23.46
C LEU A 54 -12.11 -11.40 -23.78
N PRO A 55 -12.87 -12.50 -23.84
CA PRO A 55 -14.33 -12.45 -23.90
C PRO A 55 -14.92 -11.70 -22.70
N ALA A 56 -16.04 -11.01 -22.92
CA ALA A 56 -16.71 -10.21 -21.89
C ALA A 56 -16.99 -11.01 -20.61
N GLU A 57 -17.40 -12.27 -20.73
CA GLU A 57 -17.70 -13.14 -19.58
C GLU A 57 -16.46 -13.38 -18.69
N GLU A 58 -15.29 -13.61 -19.28
CA GLU A 58 -14.05 -13.79 -18.52
C GLU A 58 -13.60 -12.50 -17.84
N VAL A 59 -13.80 -11.36 -18.51
CA VAL A 59 -13.55 -10.03 -17.93
C VAL A 59 -14.47 -9.78 -16.74
N SER A 60 -15.75 -10.19 -16.81
CA SER A 60 -16.68 -10.06 -15.70
C SER A 60 -16.27 -10.88 -14.48
N VAL A 61 -15.84 -12.13 -14.66
CA VAL A 61 -15.33 -12.96 -13.55
C VAL A 61 -14.13 -12.30 -12.91
N PHE A 62 -13.16 -11.83 -13.70
CA PHE A 62 -12.00 -11.11 -13.19
C PHE A 62 -12.40 -9.84 -12.41
N ALA A 63 -13.31 -9.03 -12.94
CA ALA A 63 -13.73 -7.79 -12.31
C ALA A 63 -14.37 -8.03 -10.92
N VAL A 64 -15.20 -9.07 -10.77
CA VAL A 64 -15.81 -9.44 -9.49
C VAL A 64 -14.76 -9.90 -8.49
N GLU A 65 -13.86 -10.78 -8.91
CA GLU A 65 -12.79 -11.32 -8.07
C GLU A 65 -11.78 -10.23 -7.64
N TYR A 66 -11.44 -9.32 -8.57
CA TYR A 66 -10.58 -8.17 -8.29
C TYR A 66 -11.26 -7.25 -7.26
N LEU A 67 -12.49 -6.80 -7.54
CA LEU A 67 -13.22 -5.92 -6.62
C LEU A 67 -13.39 -6.53 -5.23
N THR A 68 -13.70 -7.83 -5.14
CA THR A 68 -13.87 -8.51 -3.83
C THR A 68 -12.60 -8.46 -2.98
N ARG A 69 -11.42 -8.56 -3.62
CA ARG A 69 -10.13 -8.51 -2.92
C ARG A 69 -9.72 -7.09 -2.56
N THR A 70 -10.09 -6.12 -3.38
CA THR A 70 -9.54 -4.77 -3.27
C THR A 70 -10.53 -3.76 -2.68
N ILE A 71 -11.82 -4.07 -2.55
CA ILE A 71 -12.82 -3.14 -1.97
C ILE A 71 -12.47 -2.63 -0.56
N ARG A 72 -11.61 -3.34 0.18
CA ARG A 72 -11.14 -2.94 1.52
C ARG A 72 -9.74 -2.31 1.53
N THR A 73 -9.10 -2.08 0.38
CA THR A 73 -7.76 -1.46 0.32
C THR A 73 -7.74 -0.12 1.07
N SER A 74 -8.75 0.71 0.83
CA SER A 74 -8.90 2.00 1.51
C SER A 74 -9.03 1.86 3.03
N GLU A 75 -9.72 0.83 3.53
CA GLU A 75 -9.80 0.53 4.97
C GLU A 75 -8.43 0.13 5.53
N MET A 76 -7.67 -0.70 4.81
CA MET A 76 -6.31 -1.07 5.23
C MET A 76 -5.38 0.14 5.29
N VAL A 77 -5.43 1.03 4.30
CA VAL A 77 -4.62 2.27 4.31
C VAL A 77 -5.04 3.19 5.46
N ALA A 78 -6.35 3.30 5.74
CA ALA A 78 -6.85 4.06 6.89
C ALA A 78 -6.36 3.49 8.22
N LEU A 79 -6.33 2.15 8.38
CA LEU A 79 -5.76 1.50 9.55
C LEU A 79 -4.26 1.81 9.70
N SER A 80 -3.50 1.83 8.61
CA SER A 80 -2.10 2.25 8.64
C SER A 80 -1.92 3.69 9.14
N VAL A 81 -2.80 4.62 8.76
CA VAL A 81 -2.78 6.00 9.27
C VAL A 81 -2.98 6.05 10.78
N VAL A 82 -3.99 5.33 11.30
CA VAL A 82 -4.35 5.34 12.73
C VAL A 82 -3.26 4.71 13.60
N ASN A 83 -2.58 3.68 13.11
CA ASN A 83 -1.58 2.94 13.87
C ASN A 83 -0.14 3.48 13.70
N THR A 84 0.10 4.46 12.83
CA THR A 84 1.43 5.03 12.64
C THR A 84 1.70 6.18 13.62
N VAL A 85 2.63 5.94 14.53
CA VAL A 85 3.04 6.93 15.55
C VAL A 85 3.95 8.00 14.97
N ASP A 86 4.90 7.60 14.11
CA ASP A 86 5.83 8.54 13.47
C ASP A 86 5.09 9.50 12.54
N ARG A 87 5.35 10.80 12.71
CA ARG A 87 4.63 11.86 12.00
C ARG A 87 4.94 11.87 10.51
N ALA A 88 6.21 11.63 10.14
CA ALA A 88 6.61 11.66 8.74
C ALA A 88 5.99 10.47 7.99
N ALA A 89 6.11 9.26 8.53
CA ALA A 89 5.49 8.05 7.99
C ALA A 89 3.96 8.18 7.90
N ARG A 90 3.31 8.68 8.95
CA ARG A 90 1.86 8.91 8.93
C ARG A 90 1.44 9.90 7.85
N THR A 91 2.27 10.91 7.56
CA THR A 91 2.02 11.87 6.47
C THR A 91 2.01 11.17 5.11
N GLU A 92 2.93 10.24 4.87
CA GLU A 92 2.94 9.44 3.64
C GLU A 92 1.72 8.51 3.55
N CYS A 93 1.30 7.90 4.66
CA CYS A 93 0.06 7.11 4.69
C CYS A 93 -1.17 7.96 4.36
N VAL A 94 -1.25 9.20 4.86
CA VAL A 94 -2.35 10.13 4.56
C VAL A 94 -2.35 10.54 3.09
N LYS A 95 -1.19 10.83 2.50
CA LYS A 95 -1.09 11.13 1.05
C LYS A 95 -1.60 9.97 0.20
N ASN A 96 -1.20 8.75 0.56
CA ASN A 96 -1.68 7.55 -0.11
C ASN A 96 -3.21 7.44 0.01
N LEU A 97 -3.75 7.60 1.22
CA LEU A 97 -5.19 7.57 1.46
C LEU A 97 -5.93 8.64 0.63
N VAL A 98 -5.45 9.89 0.62
CA VAL A 98 -6.07 10.96 -0.17
C VAL A 98 -6.06 10.62 -1.66
N SER A 99 -4.99 10.01 -2.17
CA SER A 99 -4.92 9.54 -3.56
C SER A 99 -5.97 8.45 -3.86
N GLU A 100 -6.11 7.46 -2.98
CA GLU A 100 -7.12 6.39 -3.13
C GLU A 100 -8.56 6.94 -3.17
N TYR A 101 -8.82 8.00 -2.40
CA TYR A 101 -10.12 8.70 -2.36
C TYR A 101 -10.26 9.80 -3.43
N GLY A 102 -9.39 9.82 -4.46
CA GLY A 102 -9.52 10.76 -5.58
C GLY A 102 -9.27 12.22 -5.21
N GLY A 103 -8.51 12.48 -4.15
CA GLY A 103 -8.29 13.84 -3.64
C GLY A 103 -9.48 14.41 -2.87
N GLY A 104 -10.43 13.56 -2.44
CA GLY A 104 -11.69 13.99 -1.83
C GLY A 104 -12.80 14.29 -2.84
N ASP A 105 -12.54 14.06 -4.13
CA ASP A 105 -13.54 14.12 -5.19
C ASP A 105 -14.08 12.70 -5.45
N PRO A 106 -15.35 12.41 -5.11
CA PRO A 106 -15.91 11.07 -5.22
C PRO A 106 -15.99 10.55 -6.67
N GLU A 107 -15.97 11.43 -7.66
CA GLU A 107 -15.94 11.05 -9.08
C GLU A 107 -14.54 10.62 -9.55
N LYS A 108 -13.49 10.99 -8.80
CA LYS A 108 -12.09 10.67 -9.09
C LYS A 108 -11.52 9.57 -8.20
N GLY A 109 -12.26 9.13 -7.19
CA GLY A 109 -11.85 8.02 -6.33
C GLY A 109 -11.68 6.72 -7.10
N GLY A 110 -10.79 5.85 -6.61
CA GLY A 110 -10.64 4.51 -7.17
C GLY A 110 -11.97 3.77 -7.28
N LEU A 111 -12.08 2.84 -8.23
CA LEU A 111 -13.29 2.02 -8.44
C LEU A 111 -13.77 1.37 -7.14
N GLU A 112 -12.82 0.97 -6.29
CA GLU A 112 -13.02 0.37 -4.96
C GLU A 112 -13.71 1.31 -3.98
N PHE A 113 -13.28 2.56 -3.90
CA PHE A 113 -13.93 3.58 -3.07
C PHE A 113 -15.37 3.83 -3.55
N ARG A 114 -15.58 3.96 -4.86
CA ARG A 114 -16.92 4.16 -5.43
C ARG A 114 -17.83 2.96 -5.15
N ALA A 115 -17.30 1.74 -5.21
CA ALA A 115 -18.05 0.54 -4.82
C ALA A 115 -18.36 0.50 -3.32
N HIS A 116 -17.41 0.88 -2.47
CA HIS A 116 -17.59 0.91 -1.02
C HIS A 116 -18.59 1.99 -0.58
N ALA A 117 -18.49 3.22 -1.11
CA ALA A 117 -19.41 4.33 -0.84
C ALA A 117 -20.86 3.99 -1.20
N ASN A 118 -21.08 3.18 -2.23
CA ASN A 118 -22.41 2.69 -2.62
C ASN A 118 -22.91 1.52 -1.77
N ALA A 119 -22.03 0.77 -1.10
CA ALA A 119 -22.37 -0.37 -0.24
C ALA A 119 -22.71 0.02 1.20
N VAL A 120 -22.11 1.10 1.74
CA VAL A 120 -22.31 1.56 3.12
C VAL A 120 -23.76 1.98 3.44
N PRO A 121 -24.53 2.63 2.54
CA PRO A 121 -25.94 2.94 2.81
C PRO A 121 -26.81 1.68 2.94
N ALA A 122 -26.49 0.60 2.23
CA ALA A 122 -27.29 -0.64 2.24
C ALA A 122 -27.11 -1.48 3.52
N ALA A 123 -25.99 -1.32 4.23
CA ALA A 123 -25.70 -2.04 5.47
C ALA A 123 -26.31 -1.37 6.73
N ARG A 124 -26.66 -0.08 6.68
CA ARG A 124 -27.29 0.66 7.79
C ARG A 124 -28.83 0.60 7.81
N ALA A 125 -29.44 -0.01 6.79
CA ALA A 125 -30.89 -0.15 6.65
C ALA A 125 -31.40 -1.56 6.99
N ARG A 126 -30.60 -2.39 7.68
CA ARG A 126 -30.97 -3.73 8.17
C ARG A 126 -30.82 -3.82 9.68
#